data_AF-A0A963BRR3-F1
#
_entry.id   AF-A0A963BRR3-F1
#
_cell.length_a   1.000
_cell.length_b   1.000
_cell.length_c   1.000
_cell.angle_alpha   90.00
_cell.angle_beta   90.00
_cell.angle_gamma   90.00
#
_symmetry.space_group_name_H-M   'P 1'
#
loop_
_entity.id
_entity.type
_entity.pdbx_description
1 polymer ?
#
loop_
_entity_poly.entity_id
_entity_poly.type
_entity_poly.pdbx_seq_one_letter_code
_entity_poly.pdbx_strand_id
1 'polypeptide(L)'
;MKRPPLTRWLGIVLRAVHTASVILLGAALLNGDPSGMAVAAVLATGGALFALDLWVFPGHLFELSALSVLVKLVLVALMAVDSAWQLPLFWIVVLWSGVFSHAPATLRHLRYTREGWVRK
;
A
#
# COMPACT_ATOMS: atom_id res chain seq x y z
N MET A 1 -18.52 -13.42 3.80
CA MET A 1 -18.85 -13.44 2.36
C MET A 1 -17.65 -13.95 1.57
N LYS A 2 -17.84 -14.95 0.70
CA LYS A 2 -16.79 -15.40 -0.24
C LYS A 2 -16.63 -14.33 -1.32
N ARG A 3 -15.39 -13.87 -1.60
CA ARG A 3 -15.13 -12.89 -2.66
C ARG A 3 -15.57 -13.48 -4.02
N PRO A 4 -16.28 -12.73 -4.89
CA PRO A 4 -16.53 -13.15 -6.26
C PRO A 4 -15.21 -13.54 -6.96
N PRO A 5 -15.19 -14.58 -7.80
CA PRO A 5 -13.95 -15.02 -8.46
C PRO A 5 -13.29 -13.90 -9.28
N LEU A 6 -14.09 -13.01 -9.90
CA LEU A 6 -13.60 -11.87 -10.66
C LEU A 6 -12.83 -10.86 -9.79
N THR A 7 -13.34 -10.49 -8.62
CA THR A 7 -12.66 -9.52 -7.74
C THR A 7 -11.40 -10.09 -7.12
N ARG A 8 -11.32 -11.42 -6.97
CA ARG A 8 -10.10 -12.12 -6.57
C ARG A 8 -9.01 -12.03 -7.63
N TRP A 9 -9.33 -12.35 -8.89
CA TRP A 9 -8.37 -12.25 -9.99
C TRP A 9 -7.94 -10.81 -10.26
N LEU A 10 -8.88 -9.87 -10.23
CA LEU A 10 -8.57 -8.43 -10.33
C LEU A 10 -7.57 -8.01 -9.25
N GLY A 11 -7.79 -8.43 -8.00
CA GLY A 11 -6.85 -8.14 -6.91
C GLY A 11 -5.46 -8.74 -7.11
N ILE A 12 -5.35 -9.94 -7.72
CA ILE A 12 -4.04 -10.57 -8.02
C ILE A 12 -3.31 -9.75 -9.09
N VAL A 13 -3.98 -9.44 -10.21
CA VAL A 13 -3.39 -8.66 -11.30
C VAL A 13 -2.96 -7.29 -10.80
N LEU A 14 -3.82 -6.60 -10.03
CA LEU A 14 -3.53 -5.28 -9.51
C LEU A 14 -2.35 -5.29 -8.53
N ARG A 15 -2.18 -6.35 -7.72
CA ARG A 15 -0.99 -6.55 -6.87
C ARG A 15 0.27 -6.76 -7.70
N ALA A 16 0.20 -7.60 -8.73
CA ALA A 16 1.33 -7.83 -9.62
C ALA A 16 1.78 -6.54 -10.33
N VAL A 17 0.82 -5.79 -10.88
CA VAL A 17 1.08 -4.48 -11.52
C VAL A 17 1.64 -3.48 -10.51
N HIS A 18 1.08 -3.42 -9.30
CA HIS A 18 1.60 -2.56 -8.24
C HIS A 18 3.05 -2.89 -7.86
N THR A 19 3.38 -4.18 -7.68
CA THR A 19 4.75 -4.61 -7.41
C THR A 19 5.69 -4.25 -8.55
N ALA A 20 5.27 -4.42 -9.81
CA ALA A 20 6.06 -3.98 -10.97
C ALA A 20 6.30 -2.47 -10.96
N SER A 21 5.28 -1.65 -10.63
CA SER A 21 5.43 -0.20 -10.48
C SER A 21 6.43 0.18 -9.38
N VAL A 22 6.42 -0.52 -8.24
CA VAL A 22 7.39 -0.29 -7.15
C VAL A 22 8.81 -0.64 -7.57
N ILE A 23 9.00 -1.74 -8.31
CA ILE A 23 10.30 -2.12 -8.87
C ILE A 23 10.79 -1.07 -9.87
N LEU A 24 9.89 -0.59 -10.75
CA LEU A 24 10.22 0.47 -11.72
C LEU A 24 10.62 1.77 -11.03
N LEU A 25 9.91 2.17 -9.97
CA LEU A 25 10.28 3.33 -9.15
C LEU A 25 11.66 3.15 -8.50
N GLY A 26 11.94 1.96 -7.94
CA GLY A 26 13.26 1.65 -7.39
C GLY A 26 14.37 1.74 -8.44
N ALA A 27 14.14 1.20 -9.63
CA ALA A 27 15.08 1.28 -10.74
C ALA A 27 15.31 2.74 -11.17
N ALA A 28 14.24 3.54 -11.29
CA ALA A 28 14.31 4.95 -11.63
C ALA A 28 15.14 5.75 -10.60
N LEU A 29 14.89 5.52 -9.32
CA LEU A 29 15.63 6.15 -8.21
C LEU A 29 17.12 5.79 -8.21
N LEU A 30 17.46 4.52 -8.43
CA LEU A 30 18.85 4.07 -8.43
C LEU A 30 19.65 4.56 -9.64
N ASN A 31 18.99 4.91 -10.74
CA ASN A 31 19.60 5.56 -11.89
C ASN A 31 19.65 7.10 -11.77
N GLY A 32 19.18 7.66 -10.66
CA GLY A 32 19.15 9.11 -10.44
C GLY A 32 18.08 9.86 -11.24
N ASP A 33 17.13 9.15 -11.87
CA ASP A 33 16.02 9.72 -12.63
C ASP A 33 14.67 9.16 -12.16
N PRO A 34 14.19 9.56 -10.98
CA PRO A 34 12.85 9.24 -10.53
C PRO A 34 11.83 10.04 -11.33
N SER A 35 11.44 9.49 -12.47
CA SER A 35 10.38 10.09 -13.28
C SER A 35 9.10 10.21 -12.44
N GLY A 36 8.43 11.37 -12.52
CA GLY A 36 7.12 11.57 -11.88
C GLY A 36 6.09 10.52 -12.31
N MET A 37 6.26 9.92 -13.49
CA MET A 37 5.48 8.78 -13.97
C MET A 37 5.62 7.54 -13.08
N ALA A 38 6.82 7.19 -12.61
CA ALA A 38 7.02 6.03 -11.75
C ALA A 38 6.33 6.22 -10.38
N VAL A 39 6.45 7.42 -9.81
CA VAL A 39 5.74 7.78 -8.56
C VAL A 39 4.22 7.72 -8.77
N ALA A 40 3.72 8.31 -9.87
CA ALA A 40 2.31 8.30 -10.19
C ALA A 40 1.77 6.87 -10.42
N ALA A 41 2.55 5.98 -11.05
CA ALA A 41 2.18 4.59 -11.26
C ALA A 41 2.03 3.83 -9.93
N VAL A 42 2.94 4.07 -8.96
CA VAL A 42 2.84 3.47 -7.62
C VAL A 42 1.62 3.98 -6.87
N LEU A 43 1.36 5.29 -6.91
CA LEU A 43 0.18 5.90 -6.29
C LEU A 43 -1.13 5.40 -6.91
N ALA A 44 -1.21 5.36 -8.23
CA ALA A 44 -2.42 4.93 -8.93
C ALA A 44 -2.74 3.46 -8.64
N THR A 45 -1.74 2.58 -8.74
CA THR A 45 -1.93 1.13 -8.50
C THR A 45 -2.17 0.81 -7.03
N GLY A 46 -1.47 1.49 -6.11
CA GLY A 46 -1.67 1.36 -4.67
C GLY A 46 -3.03 1.89 -4.21
N GLY A 47 -3.46 3.04 -4.75
CA GLY A 47 -4.78 3.62 -4.52
C GLY A 47 -5.90 2.75 -5.06
N ALA A 48 -5.73 2.18 -6.27
CA ALA A 48 -6.69 1.23 -6.83
C ALA A 48 -6.82 -0.04 -5.97
N LEU A 49 -5.70 -0.56 -5.43
CA LEU A 49 -5.71 -1.68 -4.49
C LEU A 49 -6.48 -1.33 -3.21
N PHE A 50 -6.22 -0.15 -2.65
CA PHE A 50 -6.90 0.32 -1.46
C PHE A 50 -8.42 0.47 -1.70
N ALA A 51 -8.82 1.08 -2.81
CA ALA A 51 -10.22 1.25 -3.19
C ALA A 51 -10.92 -0.10 -3.40
N LEU A 52 -10.25 -1.06 -4.05
CA LEU A 52 -10.77 -2.41 -4.23
C LEU A 52 -10.96 -3.13 -2.88
N ASP A 53 -9.99 -3.03 -1.98
CA ASP A 53 -10.10 -3.64 -0.65
C ASP A 53 -11.23 -2.98 0.18
N LEU A 54 -11.45 -1.67 0.03
CA LEU A 54 -12.58 -0.94 0.64
C LEU A 54 -13.93 -1.36 0.08
N TRP A 55 -14.03 -1.54 -1.24
CA TRP A 55 -15.25 -1.95 -1.92
C TRP A 55 -15.68 -3.36 -1.48
N VAL A 56 -14.72 -4.27 -1.34
CA VAL A 56 -15.01 -5.66 -0.95
C VAL A 56 -15.23 -5.77 0.58
N PHE A 57 -14.55 -4.94 1.39
CA PHE A 57 -14.67 -4.92 2.85
C PHE A 57 -14.74 -3.48 3.40
N PRO A 58 -15.91 -2.84 3.41
CA PRO A 58 -16.04 -1.45 3.87
C PRO A 58 -15.68 -1.26 5.36
N GLY A 59 -15.76 -2.33 6.16
CA GLY A 59 -15.33 -2.31 7.57
C GLY A 59 -13.82 -2.21 7.80
N HIS A 60 -13.01 -2.36 6.74
CA HIS A 60 -11.55 -2.37 6.81
C HIS A 60 -10.96 -0.98 7.12
N LEU A 61 -11.72 0.10 6.93
CA LEU A 61 -11.31 1.49 7.26
C LEU A 61 -10.86 1.68 8.71
N PHE A 62 -11.37 0.87 9.64
CA PHE A 62 -11.06 0.97 11.07
C PHE A 62 -10.01 -0.06 11.54
N GLU A 63 -9.40 -0.78 10.60
CA GLU A 63 -8.31 -1.72 10.89
C GLU A 63 -6.96 -1.04 10.68
N LEU A 64 -5.97 -1.39 11.51
CA LEU A 64 -4.58 -0.93 11.36
C LEU A 64 -4.01 -1.19 9.97
N SER A 65 -4.51 -2.21 9.28
CA SER A 65 -4.16 -2.54 7.90
C SER A 65 -4.50 -1.41 6.93
N ALA A 66 -5.69 -0.83 6.99
CA ALA A 66 -6.07 0.30 6.13
C ALA A 66 -5.27 1.56 6.44
N LEU A 67 -5.05 1.86 7.72
CA LEU A 67 -4.22 2.99 8.13
C LEU A 67 -2.78 2.84 7.61
N SER A 68 -2.22 1.63 7.68
CA SER A 68 -0.88 1.36 7.15
C SER A 68 -0.74 1.61 5.65
N VAL A 69 -1.81 1.36 4.88
CA VAL A 69 -1.84 1.64 3.43
C VAL A 69 -1.92 3.14 3.18
N LEU A 70 -2.74 3.87 3.93
CA LEU A 70 -2.81 5.34 3.82
C LEU A 70 -1.47 6.00 4.14
N VAL A 71 -0.80 5.57 5.21
CA VAL A 71 0.54 6.07 5.55
C VAL A 71 1.52 5.83 4.40
N LYS A 72 1.51 4.64 3.79
CA LYS A 72 2.36 4.37 2.61
C LYS A 72 2.04 5.28 1.43
N LEU A 73 0.77 5.53 1.13
CA LEU A 73 0.38 6.42 0.03
C LEU A 73 0.86 7.85 0.28
N VAL A 74 0.78 8.35 1.51
CA VAL A 74 1.33 9.65 1.90
C VAL A 74 2.84 9.67 1.72
N LEU A 75 3.56 8.63 2.19
CA LEU A 75 5.02 8.55 2.03
C LEU A 75 5.44 8.55 0.55
N VAL A 76 4.73 7.83 -0.32
CA VAL A 76 4.99 7.84 -1.76
C VAL A 76 4.64 9.20 -2.37
N ALA A 77 3.58 9.88 -1.93
CA ALA A 77 3.25 11.22 -2.40
C ALA A 77 4.32 12.26 -2.00
N LEU A 78 4.91 12.13 -0.80
CA LEU A 78 6.00 12.98 -0.35
C LEU A 78 7.26 12.85 -1.22
N MET A 79 7.47 11.69 -1.87
CA MET A 79 8.55 11.52 -2.86
C MET A 79 8.40 12.46 -4.06
N ALA A 80 7.17 12.90 -4.39
CA ALA A 80 6.95 13.84 -5.49
C ALA A 80 7.31 15.29 -5.13
N VAL A 81 7.50 15.60 -3.84
CA VAL A 81 7.69 16.97 -3.34
C VAL A 81 9.17 17.33 -3.21
N ASP A 82 9.99 16.42 -2.69
CA ASP A 82 11.41 16.67 -2.42
C ASP A 82 12.28 15.48 -2.86
N SER A 83 13.19 15.73 -3.81
CA SER A 83 14.09 14.72 -4.36
C SER A 83 15.11 14.21 -3.34
N ALA A 84 15.47 15.01 -2.32
CA ALA A 84 16.41 14.60 -1.28
C ALA A 84 15.86 13.44 -0.43
N TRP A 85 14.54 13.35 -0.29
CA TRP A 85 13.88 12.34 0.55
C TRP A 85 13.42 11.11 -0.22
N GLN A 86 13.47 11.11 -1.56
CA GLN A 86 12.90 10.02 -2.36
C GLN A 86 13.49 8.65 -2.06
N LEU A 87 14.83 8.54 -2.04
CA LEU A 87 15.50 7.27 -1.78
C LEU A 87 15.31 6.78 -0.33
N PRO A 88 15.48 7.62 0.72
CA PRO A 88 15.13 7.24 2.09
C PRO A 88 13.67 6.79 2.25
N LEU A 89 12.72 7.58 1.72
CA LEU A 89 11.29 7.25 1.79
C LEU A 89 10.99 5.94 1.06
N PHE A 90 11.65 5.68 -0.07
CA PHE A 90 11.45 4.45 -0.83
C PHE A 90 11.82 3.22 0.01
N TRP A 91 12.99 3.25 0.66
CA TRP A 91 13.41 2.17 1.55
C TRP A 91 12.48 2.00 2.75
N ILE A 92 12.02 3.11 3.36
CA ILE A 92 11.02 3.06 4.44
C ILE A 92 9.76 2.34 3.94
N VAL A 93 9.23 2.72 2.78
CA VAL A 93 8.02 2.10 2.21
C VAL A 93 8.23 0.62 1.93
N VAL A 94 9.37 0.22 1.33
CA VAL A 94 9.68 -1.18 1.01
C VAL A 94 9.83 -2.03 2.27
N LEU A 95 10.65 -1.60 3.23
CA LEU A 95 10.87 -2.32 4.48
C LEU A 95 9.59 -2.44 5.30
N TRP A 96 8.85 -1.33 5.44
CA TRP A 96 7.55 -1.33 6.07
C TRP A 96 6.61 -2.33 5.38
N SER A 97 6.61 -2.37 4.05
CA SER A 97 5.77 -3.30 3.30
C SER A 97 6.13 -4.76 3.53
N GLY A 98 7.43 -5.08 3.58
CA GLY A 98 7.91 -6.42 3.93
C GLY A 98 7.48 -6.82 5.34
N VAL A 99 7.71 -5.95 6.33
CA VAL A 99 7.32 -6.20 7.72
C VAL A 99 5.82 -6.45 7.84
N PHE A 100 4.98 -5.60 7.23
CA PHE A 100 3.52 -5.77 7.29
C PHE A 100 3.01 -6.99 6.50
N SER A 101 3.75 -7.44 5.49
CA SER A 101 3.40 -8.65 4.72
C SER A 101 3.68 -9.93 5.51
N HIS A 102 4.67 -9.90 6.40
CA HIS A 102 5.00 -11.01 7.32
C HIS A 102 4.42 -10.84 8.72
N ALA A 103 3.78 -9.71 9.00
CA ALA A 103 3.19 -9.44 10.30
C ALA A 103 2.06 -10.45 10.61
N PRO A 104 2.00 -10.97 11.84
CA PRO A 104 0.95 -11.89 12.27
C PRO A 104 -0.46 -11.33 12.02
N ALA A 105 -1.40 -12.20 11.63
CA ALA A 105 -2.80 -11.83 11.40
C ALA A 105 -3.45 -11.11 12.60
N THR A 106 -2.93 -11.35 13.81
CA THR A 106 -3.31 -10.67 15.06
C THR A 106 -3.09 -9.16 15.07
N LEU A 107 -2.09 -8.63 14.35
CA LEU A 107 -1.88 -7.18 14.21
C LEU A 107 -2.72 -6.58 13.08
N ARG A 108 -3.00 -7.37 12.05
CA ARG A 108 -3.66 -6.91 10.81
C ARG A 108 -5.17 -6.68 10.99
N HIS A 109 -5.79 -7.35 11.96
CA HIS A 109 -7.22 -7.26 12.27
C HIS A 109 -7.54 -6.56 13.60
N LEU A 110 -6.57 -5.87 14.20
CA LEU A 110 -6.84 -5.02 15.36
C LEU A 110 -7.77 -3.88 14.91
N ARG A 111 -8.98 -3.84 15.46
CA ARG A 111 -9.99 -2.84 15.14
C ARG A 111 -10.12 -1.87 16.31
N TYR A 112 -10.07 -0.58 16.00
CA TYR A 112 -10.40 0.45 17.00
C TYR A 112 -11.93 0.60 17.04
N THR A 113 -12.54 0.27 18.18
CA THR A 113 -13.98 0.46 18.44
C THR A 113 -14.18 1.53 19.51
N ARG A 114 -15.42 2.01 19.71
CA ARG A 114 -15.72 3.04 20.73
C ARG A 114 -15.30 2.68 22.16
N GLU A 115 -15.06 1.39 22.42
CA GLU A 115 -14.68 0.86 23.73
C GLU A 115 -13.17 0.53 23.85
N GLY A 116 -12.39 0.84 22.81
CA GLY A 116 -10.96 0.54 22.73
C GLY A 116 -10.60 -0.48 21.64
N TRP A 117 -9.39 -1.01 21.72
CA TRP A 117 -8.85 -1.98 20.75
C TRP A 117 -9.47 -3.36 20.99
N VAL A 118 -10.35 -3.79 20.08
CA VAL A 118 -11.04 -5.09 20.18
C VAL A 118 -10.49 -6.03 19.12
N ARG A 119 -10.07 -7.23 19.53
CA ARG A 119 -9.67 -8.31 18.62
C ARG A 119 -10.91 -9.00 18.06
N LYS A 120 -10.87 -9.32 16.76
CA LYS A 120 -11.90 -10.10 16.07
C LYS A 120 -11.55 -11.58 16.06
#